data_AF-A0A837IK93-F1
#
_entry.id   AF-A0A837IK93-F1
#
_cell.length_a   1.000
_cell.length_b   1.000
_cell.length_c   1.000
_cell.angle_alpha   90.00
_cell.angle_beta   90.00
_cell.angle_gamma   90.00
#
_symmetry.space_group_name_H-M   'P 1'
#
loop_
_entity.id
_entity.type
_entity.pdbx_description
1 polymer ?
#
loop_
_entity_poly.entity_id
_entity_poly.type
_entity_poly.pdbx_seq_one_letter_code
_entity_poly.pdbx_strand_id
1 'polypeptide(L)'
;MSGFSGQSIIDEKSHKVRQYIFALIWIVILIHFLKDITQDILNIPTFLDAFGNIQEDVSWLPIWAQSLVYGTGVSSFLAEIFLLISIPIIKKREKGSNLEKWVIGVVIFMLIYFPVVIFLDPRY
;
A
#
# COMPACT_ATOMS: atom_id res chain seq x y z
N MET A 1 30.26 10.02 -33.16
CA MET A 1 29.01 9.38 -32.69
C MET A 1 29.34 8.46 -31.52
N SER A 2 29.30 8.97 -30.28
CA SER A 2 29.67 8.21 -29.07
C SER A 2 28.83 8.58 -27.84
N GLY A 3 27.66 9.21 -28.03
CA GLY A 3 26.79 9.66 -26.93
C GLY A 3 25.62 8.73 -26.60
N PHE A 4 25.43 7.62 -27.33
CA PHE A 4 24.20 6.83 -27.26
C PHE A 4 24.23 5.67 -26.26
N SER A 5 25.41 5.20 -25.82
CA SER A 5 25.50 4.02 -24.93
C SER A 5 25.33 4.34 -23.44
N GLY A 6 25.57 5.59 -23.02
CA GLY A 6 25.44 5.99 -21.62
C GLY A 6 23.99 6.09 -21.17
N GLN A 7 23.13 6.64 -22.02
CA GLN A 7 21.71 6.86 -21.71
C GLN A 7 20.93 5.54 -21.59
N SER A 8 21.18 4.57 -22.48
CA SER A 8 20.49 3.28 -22.48
C SER A 8 20.80 2.43 -21.24
N ILE A 9 22.04 2.48 -20.73
CA ILE A 9 22.45 1.77 -19.51
C ILE A 9 21.77 2.38 -18.27
N ILE A 10 21.60 3.71 -18.22
CA ILE A 10 20.93 4.41 -17.13
C ILE A 10 19.43 4.07 -17.12
N ASP A 11 18.78 4.08 -18.29
CA ASP A 11 17.36 3.76 -18.42
C ASP A 11 17.06 2.30 -18.05
N GLU A 12 17.93 1.37 -18.43
CA GLU A 12 17.79 -0.06 -18.08
C GLU A 12 17.93 -0.29 -16.56
N LYS A 13 18.93 0.34 -15.91
CA LYS A 13 19.11 0.24 -14.45
C LYS A 13 17.93 0.86 -13.71
N SER A 14 17.46 2.02 -14.16
CA SER A 14 16.29 2.71 -13.59
C SER A 14 15.04 1.83 -13.65
N HIS A 15 14.81 1.17 -14.78
CA HIS A 15 13.69 0.24 -14.98
C HIS A 15 13.74 -0.96 -14.03
N LYS A 16 14.91 -1.58 -13.87
CA LYS A 16 15.12 -2.71 -12.94
C LYS A 16 14.86 -2.31 -11.49
N VAL A 17 15.38 -1.15 -11.06
CA VAL A 17 15.14 -0.63 -9.70
C VAL A 17 13.65 -0.37 -9.47
N ARG A 18 12.98 0.27 -10.43
CA ARG A 18 11.53 0.50 -10.40
C ARG A 18 10.74 -0.80 -10.22
N GLN A 19 11.06 -1.83 -11.03
CA GLN A 19 10.40 -3.13 -10.94
C GLN A 19 10.61 -3.81 -9.57
N TYR A 20 11.81 -3.68 -9.00
CA TYR A 20 12.14 -4.21 -7.68
C TYR A 20 11.36 -3.51 -6.57
N ILE A 21 11.31 -2.17 -6.58
CA ILE A 21 10.54 -1.37 -5.61
C ILE A 21 9.07 -1.75 -5.66
N PHE A 22 8.46 -1.81 -6.85
CA PHE A 22 7.07 -2.23 -6.99
C PHE A 22 6.84 -3.68 -6.55
N ALA A 23 7.80 -4.58 -6.78
CA ALA A 23 7.70 -5.95 -6.27
C ALA A 23 7.66 -5.99 -4.74
N LEU A 24 8.52 -5.23 -4.08
CA LEU A 24 8.58 -5.15 -2.63
C LEU A 24 7.28 -4.56 -2.06
N ILE A 25 6.81 -3.44 -2.62
CA ILE A 25 5.53 -2.82 -2.24
C ILE A 25 4.39 -3.83 -2.38
N TRP A 26 4.32 -4.55 -3.50
CA TRP A 26 3.26 -5.54 -3.73
C TRP A 26 3.28 -6.69 -2.72
N ILE A 27 4.46 -7.20 -2.35
CA ILE A 27 4.58 -8.25 -1.34
C ILE A 27 4.08 -7.74 0.02
N VAL A 28 4.48 -6.53 0.43
CA VAL A 28 4.02 -5.93 1.68
C VAL A 28 2.50 -5.80 1.71
N ILE A 29 1.92 -5.28 0.64
CA ILE A 29 0.46 -5.12 0.52
C ILE A 29 -0.24 -6.48 0.51
N LEU A 30 0.32 -7.50 -0.16
CA LEU A 30 -0.26 -8.84 -0.15
C LEU A 30 -0.29 -9.42 1.26
N ILE A 31 0.81 -9.31 2.01
CA ILE A 31 0.88 -9.80 3.38
C ILE A 31 -0.13 -9.06 4.27
N HIS A 32 -0.20 -7.73 4.13
CA HIS A 32 -1.17 -6.91 4.87
C HIS A 32 -2.62 -7.31 4.54
N PHE A 33 -2.98 -7.36 3.27
CA PHE A 33 -4.32 -7.71 2.82
C PHE A 33 -4.72 -9.13 3.26
N LEU A 34 -3.79 -10.09 3.23
CA LEU A 34 -4.03 -11.44 3.75
C LEU A 34 -4.23 -11.43 5.26
N LYS A 35 -3.50 -10.59 6.01
CA LYS A 35 -3.71 -10.39 7.44
C LYS A 35 -5.12 -9.88 7.70
N ASP A 36 -5.56 -8.82 7.03
CA ASP A 36 -6.89 -8.23 7.23
C ASP A 36 -8.01 -9.22 6.87
N ILE A 37 -7.88 -9.98 5.77
CA ILE A 37 -8.85 -11.03 5.44
C ILE A 37 -8.89 -12.10 6.53
N THR A 38 -7.73 -12.59 6.97
CA THR A 38 -7.68 -13.70 7.92
C THR A 38 -8.15 -13.28 9.31
N GLN A 39 -7.70 -12.13 9.80
CA GLN A 39 -8.00 -11.63 11.15
C GLN A 39 -9.38 -10.97 11.23
N ASP A 40 -9.67 -10.00 10.36
CA ASP A 40 -10.87 -9.17 10.52
C ASP A 40 -12.11 -9.77 9.86
N ILE A 41 -11.94 -10.40 8.70
CA ILE A 41 -13.08 -11.01 7.98
C ILE A 41 -13.34 -12.44 8.46
N LEU A 42 -12.29 -13.26 8.56
CA LEU A 42 -12.44 -14.69 8.82
C LEU A 42 -12.25 -15.08 10.30
N ASN A 43 -11.75 -14.17 11.15
CA ASN A 43 -11.43 -14.45 12.56
C ASN A 43 -10.53 -15.69 12.75
N ILE A 44 -9.64 -15.96 11.80
CA ILE A 44 -8.71 -17.08 11.83
C ILE A 44 -7.42 -16.60 12.49
N PRO A 45 -6.98 -17.23 13.60
CA PRO A 45 -5.69 -16.91 14.18
C PRO A 45 -4.57 -17.36 13.26
N THR A 46 -3.64 -16.46 12.96
CA THR A 46 -2.51 -16.73 12.07
C THR A 46 -1.18 -16.36 12.74
N PHE A 47 -0.06 -16.82 12.19
CA PHE A 47 1.26 -16.36 12.64
C PHE A 47 1.43 -14.83 12.46
N LEU A 48 0.61 -14.19 11.63
CA LEU A 48 0.59 -12.74 11.44
C LEU A 48 -0.04 -12.00 12.64
N ASP A 49 -0.71 -12.72 13.55
CA ASP A 49 -1.25 -12.17 14.81
C ASP A 49 -0.14 -11.70 15.75
N ALA A 50 1.08 -12.23 15.59
CA ALA A 50 2.26 -11.77 16.33
C ALA A 50 2.60 -10.29 16.06
N PHE A 51 2.14 -9.73 14.93
CA PHE A 51 2.29 -8.30 14.62
C PHE A 51 1.20 -7.42 15.26
N GLY A 52 0.26 -8.03 16.01
CA GLY A 52 -0.86 -7.36 16.65
C GLY A 52 -1.94 -6.91 15.66
N ASN A 53 -3.20 -6.88 16.11
CA ASN A 53 -4.29 -6.24 15.35
C ASN A 53 -4.41 -4.79 15.82
N ILE A 54 -4.26 -3.80 14.93
CA ILE A 54 -4.37 -2.37 15.26
C ILE A 54 -5.85 -2.06 15.44
N GLN A 55 -6.23 -1.56 16.62
CA GLN A 55 -7.62 -1.21 16.92
C GLN A 55 -7.70 0.27 17.22
N GLU A 56 -8.26 1.01 16.27
CA GLU A 56 -8.47 2.46 16.38
C GLU A 56 -9.53 2.75 17.45
N ASP A 57 -9.19 3.52 18.49
CA ASP A 57 -10.16 4.07 19.42
C ASP A 57 -10.53 5.50 19.00
N VAL A 58 -11.67 5.62 18.33
CA VAL A 58 -12.22 6.90 17.87
C VAL A 58 -13.33 7.43 18.78
N SER A 59 -13.59 6.78 19.92
CA SER A 59 -14.75 7.10 20.78
C SER A 59 -14.73 8.52 21.34
N TRP A 60 -13.54 9.11 21.49
CA TRP A 60 -13.31 10.47 21.99
C TRP A 60 -13.43 11.55 20.91
N LEU A 61 -13.54 11.18 19.62
CA LEU A 61 -13.65 12.11 18.50
C LEU A 61 -15.10 12.52 18.25
N PRO A 62 -15.36 13.71 17.67
CA PRO A 62 -16.69 14.09 17.21
C PRO A 62 -17.17 13.18 16.07
N ILE A 63 -18.49 12.99 15.94
CA ILE A 63 -19.13 12.04 15.00
C ILE A 63 -18.65 12.20 13.56
N TRP A 64 -18.45 13.43 13.10
CA TRP A 64 -17.97 13.69 11.73
C TRP A 64 -16.54 13.15 11.52
N ALA A 65 -15.68 13.23 12.53
CA ALA A 65 -14.31 12.72 12.48
C ALA A 65 -14.31 11.19 12.57
N GLN A 66 -15.16 10.59 13.40
CA GLN A 66 -15.35 9.13 13.43
C GLN A 66 -15.76 8.60 12.05
N SER A 67 -16.70 9.29 11.40
CA SER A 67 -17.17 8.92 10.04
C SER A 67 -16.06 9.03 9.00
N LEU A 68 -15.17 10.03 9.11
CA LEU A 68 -13.99 10.13 8.27
C LEU A 68 -13.04 8.96 8.49
N VAL A 69 -12.74 8.61 9.74
CA VAL A 69 -11.82 7.49 10.08
C VAL A 69 -12.36 6.16 9.55
N TYR A 70 -13.63 5.83 9.82
CA TYR A 70 -14.25 4.62 9.26
C TYR A 70 -14.28 4.63 7.74
N GLY A 71 -14.59 5.78 7.13
CA GLY A 71 -14.56 5.92 5.67
C GLY A 71 -13.17 5.73 5.08
N THR A 72 -12.13 6.17 5.78
CA THR A 72 -10.74 5.96 5.36
C THR A 72 -10.29 4.51 5.51
N GLY A 73 -10.77 3.77 6.51
CA GLY A 73 -10.51 2.33 6.64
C GLY A 73 -11.14 1.49 5.52
N VAL A 74 -12.38 1.80 5.12
CA VAL A 74 -12.95 1.15 3.93
C VAL A 74 -12.16 1.52 2.67
N SER A 75 -11.73 2.78 2.57
CA SER A 75 -10.94 3.26 1.44
C SER A 75 -9.55 2.62 1.38
N SER A 76 -8.90 2.33 2.52
CA SER A 76 -7.61 1.66 2.57
C SER A 76 -7.72 0.21 2.08
N PHE A 77 -8.77 -0.51 2.49
CA PHE A 77 -9.04 -1.85 1.96
C PHE A 77 -9.23 -1.87 0.44
N LEU A 78 -9.99 -0.92 -0.10
CA LEU A 78 -10.17 -0.78 -1.56
C LEU A 78 -8.85 -0.38 -2.26
N ALA A 79 -8.05 0.47 -1.63
CA ALA A 79 -6.72 0.85 -2.11
C ALA A 79 -5.78 -0.36 -2.19
N GLU A 80 -5.82 -1.27 -1.23
CA GLU A 80 -5.03 -2.50 -1.25
C GLU A 80 -5.42 -3.40 -2.41
N ILE A 81 -6.72 -3.65 -2.61
CA ILE A 81 -7.21 -4.41 -3.77
C ILE A 81 -6.74 -3.76 -5.08
N PHE A 82 -6.88 -2.43 -5.18
CA PHE A 82 -6.43 -1.68 -6.36
C PHE A 82 -4.92 -1.88 -6.61
N LEU A 83 -4.08 -1.80 -5.57
CA LEU A 83 -2.64 -1.97 -5.69
C LEU A 83 -2.25 -3.42 -6.02
N LEU A 84 -2.92 -4.42 -5.44
CA LEU A 84 -2.70 -5.83 -5.72
C LEU A 84 -2.93 -6.18 -7.19
N ILE A 85 -3.93 -5.55 -7.82
CA ILE A 85 -4.23 -5.74 -9.24
C ILE A 85 -3.31 -4.88 -10.12
N SER A 86 -3.12 -3.61 -9.76
CA SER A 86 -2.46 -2.62 -10.63
C SER A 86 -0.94 -2.81 -10.69
N ILE A 87 -0.29 -3.17 -9.58
CA ILE A 87 1.18 -3.31 -9.54
C ILE A 87 1.69 -4.40 -10.51
N PRO A 88 1.14 -5.63 -10.54
CA PRO A 88 1.53 -6.64 -11.52
C PRO A 88 1.35 -6.17 -12.97
N ILE A 89 0.32 -5.36 -13.24
CA ILE A 89 0.05 -4.80 -14.57
C ILE A 89 1.13 -3.79 -14.97
N ILE A 90 1.48 -2.84 -14.10
CA ILE A 90 2.51 -1.82 -14.41
C ILE A 90 3.91 -2.42 -14.50
N LYS A 91 4.22 -3.47 -13.72
CA LYS A 91 5.54 -4.14 -13.76
C LYS A 91 5.88 -4.72 -15.13
N LYS A 92 4.85 -5.18 -15.87
CA LYS A 92 4.99 -5.72 -17.23
C LYS A 92 5.20 -4.65 -18.30
N ARG A 93 5.03 -3.36 -17.97
CA ARG A 93 5.16 -2.26 -18.93
C ARG A 93 6.57 -1.70 -18.91
N GLU A 94 7.11 -1.38 -20.08
CA GLU A 94 8.43 -0.75 -20.20
C GLU A 94 8.36 0.73 -19.80
N LYS A 95 7.33 1.44 -20.27
CA LYS A 95 7.17 2.89 -20.05
C LYS A 95 6.19 3.22 -18.93
N GLY A 96 6.42 4.38 -18.31
CA GLY A 96 5.52 4.93 -17.31
C GLY A 96 4.14 5.23 -17.89
N SER A 97 3.10 5.04 -17.08
CA SER A 97 1.71 5.21 -17.50
C SER A 97 0.90 6.03 -16.49
N ASN A 98 -0.26 6.53 -16.89
CA ASN A 98 -1.16 7.21 -15.94
C ASN A 98 -1.55 6.30 -14.77
N LEU A 99 -1.67 4.98 -15.00
CA LEU A 99 -1.91 4.00 -13.95
C LEU A 99 -0.77 3.98 -12.92
N GLU A 100 0.48 4.13 -13.34
CA GLU A 100 1.63 4.20 -12.43
C GLU A 100 1.55 5.44 -11.53
N LYS A 101 1.11 6.59 -12.06
CA LYS A 101 0.88 7.80 -11.25
C LYS A 101 -0.21 7.58 -10.19
N TRP A 102 -1.30 6.91 -10.56
CA TRP A 102 -2.35 6.53 -9.62
C TRP A 102 -1.83 5.57 -8.54
N VAL A 103 -1.07 4.54 -8.93
CA VAL A 103 -0.43 3.61 -7.99
C VAL A 103 0.46 4.37 -6.99
N ILE A 104 1.30 5.29 -7.47
CA ILE A 104 2.15 6.13 -6.59
C ILE A 104 1.28 6.97 -5.65
N GLY A 105 0.22 7.60 -6.16
CA GLY A 105 -0.69 8.40 -5.34
C GLY A 105 -1.36 7.58 -4.24
N VAL A 106 -1.82 6.38 -4.55
CA VAL A 106 -2.43 5.47 -3.57
C VAL A 106 -1.39 4.98 -2.56
N VAL A 107 -0.16 4.67 -2.98
CA VAL A 107 0.93 4.31 -2.05
C VAL A 107 1.22 5.46 -1.08
N ILE A 108 1.28 6.71 -1.55
CA ILE A 108 1.48 7.88 -0.69
C ILE A 108 0.31 8.03 0.30
N PHE A 109 -0.93 7.89 -0.17
CA PHE A 109 -2.10 7.89 0.70
C PHE A 109 -1.97 6.84 1.81
N MET A 110 -1.62 5.59 1.49
CA MET A 110 -1.45 4.52 2.47
C MET A 110 -0.31 4.82 3.46
N LEU A 111 0.80 5.38 3.00
CA LEU A 111 1.93 5.78 3.85
C LEU A 111 1.58 6.89 4.84
N ILE A 112 0.58 7.72 4.54
CA ILE A 112 0.07 8.74 5.46
C ILE A 112 -1.00 8.15 6.39
N TYR A 113 -1.89 7.31 5.83
CA TYR A 113 -2.99 6.70 6.55
C TYR A 113 -2.51 5.80 7.70
N PHE A 114 -1.56 4.89 7.44
CA PHE A 114 -1.10 3.93 8.44
C PHE A 114 -0.54 4.58 9.72
N PRO A 115 0.34 5.60 9.66
CA PRO A 115 0.76 6.33 10.86
C PRO A 115 -0.40 6.95 11.63
N VAL A 116 -1.38 7.56 10.94
CA VAL A 116 -2.55 8.17 11.60
C VAL A 116 -3.32 7.13 12.40
N VAL A 117 -3.58 5.98 11.79
CA VAL A 117 -4.26 4.85 12.43
C VAL A 117 -3.48 4.29 13.63
N ILE A 118 -2.15 4.17 13.51
CA ILE A 118 -1.29 3.76 14.63
C ILE A 118 -1.40 4.75 15.80
N PHE A 119 -1.43 6.06 15.54
CA PHE A 119 -1.61 7.08 16.58
C PHE A 119 -3.01 7.10 17.21
N LEU A 120 -4.00 6.51 16.54
CA LEU A 120 -5.36 6.37 17.07
C LEU A 120 -5.55 5.05 17.84
N ASP A 121 -4.56 4.17 17.84
CA ASP A 121 -4.58 2.95 18.64
C ASP A 121 -4.18 3.28 20.09
N PRO A 122 -5.03 3.00 21.09
CA PRO A 122 -4.76 3.39 22.48
C PRO A 122 -3.60 2.63 23.14
N ARG A 123 -3.02 1.62 22.47
CA ARG A 123 -1.84 0.89 22.96
C ARG A 123 -0.51 1.59 22.67
N TYR A 124 -0.50 2.56 21.75
CA TYR A 124 0.69 3.28 21.29
C TYR A 124 0.57 4.79 21.55
#